data_AF-A0A256FBP7-F1
#
_entry.id   AF-A0A256FBP7-F1
#
_cell.length_a   1.000
_cell.length_b   1.000
_cell.length_c   1.000
_cell.angle_alpha   90.00
_cell.angle_beta   90.00
_cell.angle_gamma   90.00
#
_symmetry.space_group_name_H-M   'P 1'
#
loop_
_entity.id
_entity.type
_entity.pdbx_description
1 polymer ?
#
loop_
_entity_poly.entity_id
_entity_poly.type
_entity_poly.pdbx_seq_one_letter_code
_entity_poly.pdbx_strand_id
1 'polypeptide(L)' 'MVVAVGAVLSGCSASAWSETVRIDSAPPMPKECGGWQRIDLKQRTTMVLLREDARLVTDIDSHNLKGRNLGCWE' A
#
# COMPACT_ATOMS: atom_id res chain seq x y z
N MET A 1 -49.12 5.70 -32.56
CA MET A 1 -48.64 6.32 -31.30
C MET A 1 -47.39 5.56 -30.88
N VAL A 2 -46.21 6.06 -31.24
CA VAL A 2 -44.92 5.38 -31.00
C VAL A 2 -44.22 6.14 -29.89
N VAL A 3 -44.17 5.55 -28.69
CA VAL A 3 -43.44 6.12 -27.55
C VAL A 3 -42.04 5.53 -27.56
N ALA A 4 -41.09 6.26 -28.12
CA ALA A 4 -39.67 5.95 -27.98
C ALA A 4 -39.22 6.41 -26.58
N VAL A 5 -39.00 5.44 -25.69
CA VAL A 5 -38.41 5.67 -24.37
C VAL A 5 -36.94 6.05 -24.58
N GLY A 6 -36.66 7.36 -24.60
CA GLY A 6 -35.31 7.89 -24.66
C GLY A 6 -34.60 7.65 -23.32
N ALA A 7 -33.62 6.75 -23.32
CA ALA A 7 -32.72 6.56 -22.21
C ALA A 7 -31.84 7.81 -22.06
N VAL A 8 -32.13 8.63 -21.05
CA VAL A 8 -31.26 9.73 -20.60
C VAL A 8 -30.05 9.08 -19.94
N LEU A 9 -28.98 8.89 -20.72
CA LEU A 9 -27.67 8.53 -20.18
C LEU A 9 -27.14 9.75 -19.42
N SER A 10 -27.39 9.75 -18.10
CA SER A 10 -26.79 10.70 -17.17
C SER A 10 -25.26 10.61 -17.29
N GLY A 11 -24.66 11.65 -17.88
CA GLY A 11 -23.23 11.78 -17.98
C GLY A 11 -22.60 11.89 -16.60
N CYS A 12 -21.94 10.83 -16.14
CA CYS A 12 -20.98 10.92 -15.05
C CYS A 12 -19.71 11.56 -15.58
N SER A 13 -19.62 12.90 -15.57
CA SER A 13 -18.35 13.59 -15.79
C SER A 13 -17.51 13.48 -14.51
N ALA A 14 -16.70 12.43 -14.43
CA ALA A 14 -15.67 12.29 -13.41
C ALA A 14 -14.59 13.36 -13.65
N SER A 15 -14.68 14.49 -12.95
CA SER A 15 -13.59 15.47 -12.88
C SER A 15 -12.51 14.92 -11.96
N ALA A 16 -11.66 14.03 -12.47
CA ALA A 16 -10.50 13.54 -11.75
C ALA A 16 -9.42 14.64 -11.75
N TRP A 17 -9.33 15.40 -10.66
CA TRP A 17 -8.18 16.25 -10.40
C TRP A 17 -6.97 15.36 -10.10
N SER A 18 -6.30 14.90 -11.15
CA SER A 18 -4.99 14.27 -11.04
C SER A 18 -3.92 15.36 -11.01
N GLU A 19 -3.93 16.20 -9.97
CA GLU A 19 -2.76 17.03 -9.71
C GLU A 19 -1.67 16.09 -9.22
N THR A 20 -0.75 15.77 -10.13
CA THR A 20 0.38 14.89 -9.85
C THR A 20 1.33 15.70 -8.99
N VAL A 21 1.12 15.67 -7.66
CA VAL A 21 2.02 16.30 -6.70
C VAL A 21 3.39 15.64 -6.90
N ARG A 22 4.31 16.36 -7.56
CA ARG A 22 5.69 15.95 -7.67
C ARG A 22 6.35 16.18 -6.32
N ILE A 23 6.54 15.09 -5.59
CA ILE A 23 7.31 15.07 -4.36
C ILE A 23 8.78 15.12 -4.78
N ASP A 24 9.30 16.32 -5.06
CA ASP A 24 10.64 16.57 -5.60
C ASP A 24 11.78 16.31 -4.58
N SER A 25 11.50 15.67 -3.46
CA SER A 25 12.55 15.24 -2.52
C SER A 25 12.05 14.12 -1.62
N ALA A 26 12.06 12.89 -2.14
CA ALA A 26 12.26 11.76 -1.25
C ALA A 26 13.66 11.94 -0.62
N PRO A 27 13.80 11.98 0.72
CA PRO A 27 15.10 11.98 1.37
C PRO A 27 15.96 10.86 0.80
N PRO A 28 17.29 11.05 0.62
CA PRO A 28 18.16 10.01 0.09
C PRO A 28 18.01 8.76 0.96
N MET A 29 17.39 7.75 0.36
CA MET A 29 17.11 6.49 1.02
C MET A 29 18.44 5.80 1.39
N PRO A 30 18.56 5.19 2.59
CA PRO A 30 19.79 4.53 2.99
C PRO A 30 20.16 3.46 1.96
N LYS A 31 21.38 3.54 1.42
CA LYS A 31 21.88 2.62 0.37
C LYS A 31 22.41 1.29 0.94
N GLU A 32 22.55 1.20 2.25
CA GLU A 32 23.08 0.01 2.91
C GLU A 32 21.95 -0.69 3.65
N CYS A 33 21.65 -1.91 3.22
CA CYS A 33 20.77 -2.84 3.92
C CYS A 33 21.43 -3.42 5.19
N GLY A 34 22.61 -2.92 5.57
CA GLY A 34 23.31 -3.29 6.80
C GLY A 34 22.42 -3.06 8.01
N GLY A 35 22.15 -4.13 8.76
CA GLY A 35 21.29 -4.10 9.95
C GLY A 35 19.79 -4.30 9.68
N TRP A 36 19.36 -4.36 8.41
CA TRP A 36 17.98 -4.68 8.05
C TRP A 36 17.89 -6.15 7.67
N GLN A 37 17.12 -6.91 8.44
CA GLN A 37 16.78 -8.30 8.10
C GLN A 37 15.28 -8.41 7.85
N ARG A 38 14.91 -9.23 6.86
CA ARG A 38 13.53 -9.63 6.65
C ARG A 38 13.06 -10.48 7.82
N ILE A 39 11.88 -10.18 8.33
CA ILE A 39 11.27 -10.88 9.47
C ILE A 39 10.16 -11.78 8.95
N ASP A 40 10.44 -13.07 8.81
CA ASP A 40 9.42 -14.05 8.43
C ASP A 40 8.71 -14.60 9.67
N LEU A 41 7.42 -14.29 9.80
CA LEU A 41 6.59 -14.78 10.89
C LEU A 41 6.05 -16.18 10.57
N LYS A 42 6.34 -17.14 11.46
CA LYS A 42 5.66 -18.44 11.45
C LYS A 42 4.20 -18.25 11.86
N GLN A 43 3.30 -19.03 11.28
CA GLN A 43 1.85 -18.95 11.54
C GLN A 43 1.50 -18.96 13.04
N ARG A 44 2.15 -19.82 13.84
CA ARG A 44 1.95 -19.86 15.29
C ARG A 44 2.28 -18.52 15.95
N THR A 45 3.39 -17.89 15.56
CA THR A 45 3.81 -16.59 16.09
C THR A 45 2.85 -15.50 15.65
N THR A 46 2.42 -15.49 14.38
CA THR A 46 1.39 -14.55 13.90
C THR A 46 0.12 -14.63 14.74
N MET A 47 -0.36 -15.84 15.06
CA MET A 47 -1.56 -16.03 15.88
C MET A 47 -1.41 -15.53 17.32
N VAL A 48 -0.20 -15.63 17.89
CA VAL A 48 0.08 -15.08 19.23
C VAL A 48 0.11 -13.55 19.16
N LEU A 49 0.84 -12.98 18.19
CA LEU A 49 0.92 -11.54 18.02
C LEU A 49 -0.46 -10.91 17.77
N LEU A 50 -1.30 -11.50 16.93
CA LEU A 50 -2.66 -11.01 16.70
C LEU A 50 -3.54 -10.98 17.97
N ARG A 51 -3.27 -11.85 18.94
CA ARG A 51 -4.02 -11.90 20.21
C ARG A 51 -3.51 -10.88 21.22
N GLU A 52 -2.20 -10.72 21.31
CA GLU A 52 -1.55 -9.86 22.31
C GLU A 52 -1.45 -8.40 21.83
N ASP A 53 -1.01 -8.19 20.60
CA ASP A 53 -0.88 -6.89 19.94
C ASP A 53 -0.88 -7.03 18.41
N ALA A 54 -2.07 -6.90 17.81
CA ALA A 54 -2.24 -7.03 16.37
C ALA A 54 -1.46 -5.98 15.57
N ARG A 55 -1.10 -4.84 16.17
CA ARG A 55 -0.36 -3.77 15.49
C ARG A 55 1.06 -4.22 15.15
N LEU A 56 1.66 -5.08 15.97
CA LEU A 56 3.01 -5.61 15.70
C LEU A 56 3.08 -6.39 14.38
N VAL A 57 2.01 -7.08 13.98
CA VAL A 57 1.98 -7.78 12.69
C VAL A 57 2.06 -6.77 11.55
N THR A 58 1.27 -5.69 11.61
CA THR A 58 1.28 -4.61 10.61
C THR A 58 2.62 -3.89 10.57
N ASP A 59 3.22 -3.62 11.74
CA ASP A 59 4.51 -2.94 11.82
C ASP A 59 5.62 -3.82 11.20
N ILE A 60 5.61 -5.13 11.45
CA ILE A 60 6.53 -6.09 10.83
C ILE A 60 6.34 -6.16 9.31
N ASP A 61 5.10 -6.19 8.84
CA ASP A 61 4.81 -6.17 7.40
C ASP A 61 5.29 -4.85 6.75
N SER A 62 5.12 -3.72 7.44
CA SER A 62 5.59 -2.41 6.95
C SER A 62 7.12 -2.33 6.87
N HIS A 63 7.82 -2.91 7.86
CA HIS A 63 9.27 -3.05 7.87
C HIS A 63 9.75 -3.89 6.68
N ASN A 64 9.12 -5.05 6.47
CA ASN A 64 9.41 -5.95 5.37
C ASN A 64 9.18 -5.29 4.01
N LEU A 65 8.08 -4.55 3.87
CA LEU A 65 7.75 -3.79 2.66
C LEU A 65 8.77 -2.69 2.37
N LYS A 66 9.19 -1.95 3.42
CA LYS A 66 10.16 -0.87 3.28
C LYS A 66 11.52 -1.40 2.84
N GLY A 67 12.00 -2.51 3.40
CA GLY A 67 13.26 -3.10 2.94
C GLY A 67 13.17 -3.68 1.53
N ARG A 68 12.02 -4.21 1.09
CA ARG A 68 11.81 -4.60 -0.31
C ARG A 68 11.87 -3.39 -1.24
N ASN A 69 11.20 -2.29 -0.89
CA ASN A 69 11.22 -1.04 -1.68
C ASN A 69 12.63 -0.41 -1.72
N LEU A 70 13.49 -0.73 -0.75
CA LEU A 70 14.90 -0.35 -0.69
C LEU A 70 15.82 -1.29 -1.48
N GLY A 71 15.32 -2.41 -2.00
CA GLY A 71 16.11 -3.41 -2.71
C GLY A 71 16.95 -4.32 -1.80
N CYS A 72 16.61 -4.40 -0.50
CA CYS A 72 17.35 -5.21 0.46
C CYS A 72 17.06 -6.71 0.37
N TRP A 73 15.91 -7.08 -0.19
CA TRP A 73 15.50 -8.45 -0.46
C TRP A 73 14.43 -8.49 -1.54
N GLU A 74 14.31 -9.64 -2.20
CA GLU A 74 13.28 -9.96 -3.19
C GLU A 74 12.00 -10.53 -2.54
#